data_AF-A0A2Z2NRU2-F1
#
_entry.id   AF-A0A2Z2NRU2-F1
#
_cell.length_a   1.000
_cell.length_b   1.000
_cell.length_c   1.000
_cell.angle_alpha   90.00
_cell.angle_beta   90.00
_cell.angle_gamma   90.00
#
_symmetry.space_group_name_H-M   'P 1'
#
loop_
_entity.id
_entity.type
_entity.pdbx_description
1 polymer ?
#
loop_
_entity_poly.entity_id
_entity_poly.type
_entity_poly.pdbx_seq_one_letter_code
_entity_poly.pdbx_strand_id
1 'polypeptide(L)' 'MKRGCPAFSVLDGDEIVGAVYVYPSQEEGYDARVKSWVIASRAQLDKILWESMSTWLIEAWPFDCVHYERR' A
#
# COMPACT_ATOMS: atom_id res chain seq x y z
N MET A 1 11.67 -9.81 17.59
CA MET A 1 11.79 -8.47 16.98
C MET A 1 10.42 -8.13 16.39
N LYS A 2 9.62 -7.27 17.03
CA LYS A 2 8.31 -6.87 16.48
C LYS A 2 8.59 -5.96 15.29
N ARG A 3 8.64 -6.51 14.07
CA ARG A 3 8.64 -5.70 12.85
C ARG A 3 7.34 -4.89 12.87
N GLY A 4 7.44 -3.59 13.13
CA GLY A 4 6.27 -2.71 13.07
C GLY A 4 5.65 -2.84 11.68
N CYS A 5 4.32 -2.88 11.61
CA CYS A 5 3.58 -2.80 10.35
C CYS A 5 3.60 -1.33 9.91
N PRO A 6 4.31 -0.95 8.84
CA PRO A 6 4.29 0.43 8.39
C PRO A 6 2.89 0.77 7.86
N ALA A 7 2.43 1.97 8.25
CA ALA A 7 1.19 2.56 7.77
C ALA A 7 1.50 3.97 7.26
N PHE A 8 0.90 4.33 6.13
CA PHE A 8 1.11 5.61 5.46
C PHE A 8 -0.24 6.30 5.27
N SER A 9 -0.29 7.61 5.47
CA SER A 9 -1.45 8.43 5.11
C SER A 9 -1.32 8.91 3.66
N VAL A 10 -2.42 8.87 2.92
CA VAL A 10 -2.48 9.41 1.56
C VAL A 10 -3.00 10.84 1.65
N LEU A 11 -2.21 11.77 1.13
CA LEU A 11 -2.53 13.20 1.15
C LEU A 11 -2.87 13.69 -0.26
N ASP A 12 -3.88 14.54 -0.36
CA ASP A 12 -4.08 15.43 -1.51
C ASP A 12 -4.02 16.88 -1.00
N GLY A 13 -2.91 17.56 -1.27
CA GLY A 13 -2.56 18.79 -0.55
C GLY A 13 -2.40 18.52 0.94
N ASP A 14 -3.16 19.22 1.77
CA ASP A 14 -3.17 19.06 3.24
C ASP A 14 -4.28 18.10 3.74
N GLU A 15 -5.11 17.57 2.84
CA GLU A 15 -6.22 16.69 3.21
C GLU A 15 -5.81 15.21 3.22
N ILE A 16 -6.15 14.50 4.28
CA ILE A 16 -6.04 13.04 4.31
C ILE A 16 -7.20 12.45 3.51
N VAL A 17 -6.86 11.86 2.37
CA VAL A 17 -7.83 11.26 1.44
C VAL A 17 -7.80 9.74 1.45
N GLY A 18 -6.90 9.12 2.23
CA GLY A 18 -6.79 7.67 2.32
C GLY A 18 -5.67 7.19 3.24
N ALA A 19 -5.46 5.88 3.25
CA ALA A 19 -4.32 5.27 3.94
C ALA A 19 -3.85 4.00 3.22
N VAL A 20 -2.58 3.65 3.46
CA VAL A 20 -1.96 2.41 3.01
C VAL A 20 -1.38 1.66 4.20
N TYR A 21 -1.64 0.35 4.24
CA TYR A 21 -1.16 -0.56 5.27
C TYR A 21 -0.33 -1.65 4.63
N VAL A 22 0.86 -1.90 5.16
CA VAL A 22 1.79 -2.92 4.68
C VAL A 22 2.02 -3.95 5.78
N TYR A 23 1.47 -5.13 5.61
CA TYR A 23 1.59 -6.23 6.56
C TYR A 23 2.63 -7.23 6.07
N PRO A 24 3.40 -7.88 6.97
CA PRO A 24 4.14 -9.08 6.58
C PRO A 24 3.14 -10.13 6.09
N SER A 25 3.43 -10.76 4.95
CA SER A 25 2.60 -11.86 4.46
C SER A 25 2.92 -13.14 5.24
N GLN A 26 1.91 -14.01 5.38
CA GLN A 26 2.07 -15.38 5.87
C GLN A 26 1.86 -16.42 4.75
N GLU A 27 1.57 -15.95 3.53
CA GLU A 27 1.34 -16.80 2.36
C GLU A 27 2.66 -17.08 1.64
N GLU A 28 2.85 -18.33 1.24
CA GLU A 28 4.03 -18.74 0.45
C GLU A 28 4.07 -17.98 -0.89
N GLY A 29 5.22 -17.40 -1.20
CA GLY A 29 5.43 -16.64 -2.43
C GLY A 29 5.14 -15.14 -2.34
N TYR A 30 4.75 -14.62 -1.18
CA TYR A 30 4.63 -13.18 -0.93
C TYR A 30 5.36 -12.78 0.35
N ASP A 31 6.10 -11.67 0.30
CA ASP A 31 6.82 -11.12 1.44
C ASP A 31 5.94 -10.17 2.27
N ALA A 32 5.05 -9.46 1.59
CA ALA A 32 4.17 -8.46 2.18
C ALA A 32 2.78 -8.46 1.55
N ARG A 33 1.77 -8.17 2.37
CA ARG A 33 0.39 -7.92 1.93
C ARG A 33 0.05 -6.45 2.12
N VAL A 34 -0.40 -5.80 1.06
CA VAL A 34 -0.66 -4.36 1.05
C VAL A 34 -2.14 -4.09 0.82
N LYS A 35 -2.69 -3.22 1.66
CA LYS A 35 -4.06 -2.74 1.57
C LYS A 35 -4.06 -1.23 1.48
N SER A 36 -4.89 -0.67 0.61
CA SER A 36 -5.12 0.76 0.57
C SER A 36 -6.59 1.07 0.40
N TRP A 37 -6.95 2.29 0.77
CA TRP A 37 -8.28 2.84 0.53
C TRP A 37 -8.15 4.34 0.31
N VAL A 38 -9.11 4.89 -0.43
CA VAL A 38 -9.33 6.34 -0.55
C VAL A 38 -10.79 6.66 -0.25
N ILE A 39 -11.07 7.88 0.18
CA ILE A 39 -12.43 8.37 0.37
C ILE A 39 -13.19 8.41 -0.95
N ALA A 40 -14.51 8.22 -0.90
CA ALA A 40 -15.36 8.13 -2.09
C ALA A 40 -15.26 9.35 -3.02
N SER A 41 -15.09 10.56 -2.46
CA SER A 41 -14.93 11.79 -3.25
C SER A 41 -13.64 11.83 -4.06
N ARG A 42 -12.66 10.98 -3.74
CA ARG A 42 -11.35 10.87 -4.39
C ARG A 42 -11.11 9.50 -5.00
N ALA A 43 -12.17 8.76 -5.33
CA ALA A 43 -12.09 7.42 -5.94
C ALA A 43 -11.24 7.36 -7.23
N GLN A 44 -11.07 8.48 -7.94
CA GLN A 44 -10.18 8.57 -9.10
C GLN A 44 -8.69 8.37 -8.75
N LEU A 45 -8.27 8.69 -7.51
CA LEU A 45 -6.89 8.52 -7.05
C LEU A 45 -6.55 7.08 -6.71
N ASP A 46 -7.58 6.24 -6.60
CA ASP A 46 -7.49 4.89 -6.10
C ASP A 46 -6.57 4.00 -6.94
N LYS A 47 -6.77 4.04 -8.26
CA LYS A 47 -5.93 3.34 -9.23
C LYS A 47 -4.50 3.90 -9.24
N ILE A 48 -4.36 5.22 -9.22
CA ILE A 48 -3.05 5.90 -9.23
C ILE A 48 -2.25 5.51 -7.98
N LEU A 49 -2.89 5.48 -6.82
CA LEU A 49 -2.31 5.05 -5.55
C LEU A 49 -1.86 3.60 -5.63
N TRP A 50 -2.70 2.71 -6.17
CA TRP A 50 -2.38 1.29 -6.33
C TRP A 50 -1.15 1.08 -7.23
N GLU A 51 -1.10 1.72 -8.39
CA GLU A 51 0.03 1.60 -9.34
C GLU A 51 1.33 2.17 -8.76
N SER A 52 1.25 3.36 -8.15
CA SER A 52 2.41 4.05 -7.58
C SER A 52 2.99 3.28 -6.40
N MET A 53 2.14 2.81 -5.48
CA MET A 53 2.59 2.05 -4.32
C MET A 53 3.13 0.67 -4.71
N SER A 54 2.52 -0.01 -5.68
CA SER A 54 3.04 -1.29 -6.17
C SER A 54 4.45 -1.15 -6.74
N THR A 55 4.69 -0.09 -7.52
CA THR A 55 6.01 0.21 -8.08
C THR A 55 7.02 0.56 -6.98
N TRP A 56 6.66 1.50 -6.10
CA TRP A 56 7.55 1.94 -5.02
C TRP A 56 7.94 0.82 -4.06
N LEU A 57 7.01 -0.10 -3.76
CA LEU A 57 7.30 -1.23 -2.88
C LEU A 57 8.28 -2.23 -3.49
N ILE A 58 8.29 -2.38 -4.82
CA ILE A 58 9.26 -3.24 -5.50
C ILE A 58 10.63 -2.56 -5.58
N GLU A 59 10.66 -1.24 -5.82
CA GLU A 59 11.91 -0.52 -6.03
C GLU A 59 12.63 -0.13 -4.73
N ALA A 60 11.88 0.29 -3.70
CA ALA A 60 12.44 0.87 -2.48
C ALA A 60 12.56 -0.12 -1.32
N TRP A 61 11.86 -1.26 -1.39
CA TRP A 61 11.87 -2.26 -0.33
C TRP A 61 12.49 -3.57 -0.81
N PRO A 62 13.14 -4.35 0.09
CA PRO A 62 13.72 -5.63 -0.24
C PRO A 62 12.63 -6.73 -0.27
N PHE A 63 11.56 -6.52 -1.05
CA PHE A 63 10.53 -7.53 -1.28
C PHE A 63 10.73 -8.10 -2.68
N ASP A 64 10.79 -9.43 -2.79
CA ASP A 64 10.81 -10.13 -4.07
C ASP A 64 9.39 -10.18 -4.65
N CYS A 65 8.36 -10.27 -3.79
CA CYS A 65 6.98 -10.32 -4.23
C CYS A 65 6.01 -9.71 -3.20
N VAL A 66 5.15 -8.79 -3.66
CA VAL A 66 4.15 -8.11 -2.81
C VAL A 66 2.74 -8.46 -3.29
N HIS A 67 1.89 -8.90 -2.36
CA HIS A 67 0.47 -9.09 -2.61
C HIS A 67 -0.31 -7.82 -2.30
N TYR A 68 -0.51 -6.98 -3.32
CA TYR A 68 -1.45 -5.87 -3.22
C TYR A 68 -2.87 -6.39 -3.47
N GLU A 69 -3.82 -6.10 -2.57
CA GLU A 69 -5.22 -6.47 -2.81
C GLU A 69 -5.71 -5.91 -4.15
N ARG A 70 -6.33 -6.79 -4.96
CA ARG A 70 -6.91 -6.42 -6.26
C ARG A 70 -8.09 -5.48 -6.05
N ARG A 71 -8.14 -4.44 -6.90
CA ARG A 71 -9.23 -3.46 -7.00
C ARG A 71 -10.33 -3.94 -7.93
#